data_AF-A0A3S5JFT8-F1
#
_entry.id   AF-A0A3S5JFT8-F1
#
_cell.length_a   1.000
_cell.length_b   1.000
_cell.length_c   1.000
_cell.angle_alpha   90.00
_cell.angle_beta   90.00
_cell.angle_gamma   90.00
#
_symmetry.space_group_name_H-M   'P 1'
#
loop_
_entity.id
_entity.type
_entity.pdbx_description
1 polymer ?
#
loop_
_entity_poly.entity_id
_entity_poly.type
_entity_poly.pdbx_seq_one_letter_code
_entity_poly.pdbx_strand_id
1 'polypeptide(L)'
;EIKKHLIEAGEEETDHLVWCKKRLDELEGRSSILNPIWYAGSFAIGAVFGNFGEKVSLGFVEETEKQVVAHIDKHLNKISPKDKETIEILKTMREDEDLHAQQAVDNGGEELKIPTKKIMSATAKVMTSTSAYI
;
A
#
# COMPACT_ATOMS: atom_id res chain seq x y z
N GLU A 1 -13.61 12.65 12.51
CA GLU A 1 -12.57 11.65 12.86
C GLU A 1 -12.21 10.76 11.67
N ILE A 2 -13.01 9.77 11.28
CA ILE A 2 -12.66 8.83 10.17
C ILE A 2 -12.27 9.53 8.87
N LYS A 3 -13.08 10.47 8.37
CA LYS A 3 -12.76 11.22 7.13
C LYS A 3 -11.42 11.95 7.21
N LYS A 4 -11.08 12.49 8.38
CA LYS A 4 -9.84 13.22 8.58
C LYS A 4 -8.66 12.25 8.51
N HIS A 5 -8.74 11.14 9.23
CA HIS A 5 -7.76 10.06 9.19
C HIS A 5 -7.52 9.54 7.76
N LEU A 6 -8.57 9.29 6.97
CA LEU A 6 -8.43 8.83 5.58
C LEU A 6 -7.79 9.88 4.65
N ILE A 7 -7.97 11.18 4.94
CA ILE A 7 -7.32 12.25 4.18
C ILE A 7 -5.84 12.32 4.55
N GLU A 8 -5.51 12.28 5.85
CA GLU A 8 -4.13 12.27 6.34
C GLU A 8 -3.35 11.08 5.77
N ALA A 9 -3.91 9.87 5.83
CA ALA A 9 -3.30 8.69 5.22
C ALA A 9 -3.10 8.86 3.71
N GLY A 10 -4.08 9.41 2.99
CA GLY A 10 -3.95 9.67 1.54
C GLY A 10 -2.89 10.71 1.18
N GLU A 11 -2.61 11.68 2.06
CA GLU A 11 -1.50 12.63 1.90
C GLU A 11 -0.16 11.92 2.12
N GLU A 12 -0.04 11.07 3.13
CA GLU A 12 1.15 10.26 3.39
C GLU A 12 1.45 9.28 2.23
N GLU A 13 0.43 8.63 1.67
CA GLU A 13 0.58 7.79 0.45
C GLU A 13 1.11 8.57 -0.76
N THR A 14 0.74 9.86 -0.86
CA THR A 14 1.25 10.72 -1.94
C THR A 14 2.73 10.99 -1.74
N ASP A 15 3.17 11.22 -0.51
CA ASP A 15 4.58 11.38 -0.17
C ASP A 15 5.38 10.10 -0.46
N HIS A 16 4.83 8.93 -0.13
CA HIS A 16 5.44 7.63 -0.44
C HIS A 16 5.68 7.46 -1.94
N LEU A 17 4.70 7.81 -2.77
CA LEU A 17 4.84 7.78 -4.23
C LEU A 17 5.94 8.73 -4.71
N VAL A 18 6.03 9.93 -4.14
CA VAL A 18 7.08 10.91 -4.47
C VAL A 18 8.45 10.39 -4.07
N TRP A 19 8.60 9.83 -2.87
CA TRP A 19 9.86 9.24 -2.40
C TRP A 19 10.29 8.06 -3.29
N CYS A 20 9.37 7.15 -3.59
CA CYS A 20 9.63 6.02 -4.48
C CYS A 20 10.05 6.47 -5.87
N LYS A 21 9.36 7.48 -6.44
CA LYS A 21 9.68 8.00 -7.77
C LYS A 21 11.06 8.65 -7.79
N LYS A 22 11.35 9.50 -6.81
CA LYS A 22 12.65 10.15 -6.66
C LYS A 22 13.76 9.10 -6.53
N ARG A 23 13.55 8.09 -5.68
CA ARG A 23 14.55 7.04 -5.47
C ARG A 23 14.80 6.20 -6.71
N LEU A 24 13.75 5.88 -7.47
CA LEU A 24 13.91 5.23 -8.77
C LEU A 24 14.76 6.07 -9.73
N ASP A 25 14.54 7.39 -9.79
CA ASP A 25 15.30 8.28 -10.67
C ASP A 25 16.78 8.37 -10.26
N GLU A 26 17.09 8.41 -8.97
CA GLU A 26 18.47 8.37 -8.43
C GLU A 26 19.19 7.05 -8.75
N LEU A 27 18.45 5.95 -8.86
CA LEU A 27 18.97 4.63 -9.22
C LEU A 27 18.98 4.38 -10.73
N GLU A 28 18.69 5.41 -11.55
CA GLU A 28 18.52 5.30 -13.01
C GLU A 28 17.47 4.24 -13.42
N GLY A 29 16.52 4.00 -12.53
CA GLY A 29 15.40 3.08 -12.71
C GLY A 29 14.23 3.72 -13.44
N ARG A 30 13.17 2.93 -13.63
CA ARG A 30 11.91 3.40 -14.23
C ARG A 30 10.72 2.83 -13.48
N SER A 31 9.64 3.60 -13.42
CA SER A 31 8.35 3.11 -12.95
C SER A 31 7.72 2.17 -13.98
N SER A 32 6.85 1.27 -13.52
CA SER A 32 6.14 0.35 -14.41
C SER A 32 5.24 1.10 -15.39
N ILE A 33 5.21 0.66 -16.65
CA ILE A 33 4.26 1.19 -17.64
C ILE A 33 2.81 0.82 -17.32
N LEU A 34 2.60 -0.17 -16.45
CA LEU A 34 1.28 -0.60 -15.98
C LEU A 34 0.71 0.29 -14.86
N ASN A 35 1.49 1.26 -14.36
CA ASN A 35 1.05 2.17 -13.29
C ASN A 35 -0.35 2.77 -13.51
N PRO A 36 -0.72 3.27 -14.71
CA PRO A 36 -2.07 3.80 -14.92
C PRO A 36 -3.18 2.77 -14.74
N ILE A 37 -2.92 1.51 -15.13
CA ILE A 37 -3.88 0.41 -14.99
C ILE A 37 -4.04 0.05 -13.52
N TRP A 38 -2.92 -0.07 -12.79
CA TRP A 38 -2.96 -0.39 -11.37
C TRP A 38 -3.62 0.72 -10.55
N TYR A 39 -3.32 1.98 -10.84
CA TYR A 39 -3.97 3.11 -10.20
C TYR A 39 -5.49 3.10 -10.43
N ALA A 40 -5.93 2.97 -11.68
CA ALA A 40 -7.36 2.95 -12.00
C ALA A 40 -8.08 1.76 -11.35
N GLY A 41 -7.45 0.58 -11.33
CA GLY A 41 -7.98 -0.62 -10.69
C GLY A 41 -8.10 -0.47 -9.17
N SER A 42 -7.04 0.00 -8.50
CA SER A 42 -7.03 0.23 -7.05
C SER A 42 -8.07 1.27 -6.65
N PHE A 43 -8.17 2.37 -7.39
CA PHE A 43 -9.20 3.40 -7.15
C PHE A 43 -10.62 2.84 -7.28
N ALA A 44 -10.90 2.06 -8.32
CA ALA A 44 -12.21 1.47 -8.53
C ALA A 44 -12.58 0.49 -7.40
N ILE A 45 -11.64 -0.34 -6.95
CA ILE A 45 -11.86 -1.26 -5.82
C ILE A 45 -12.10 -0.48 -4.53
N GLY A 46 -11.28 0.54 -4.25
CA GLY A 46 -11.45 1.41 -3.09
C GLY A 46 -12.82 2.09 -3.06
N ALA A 47 -13.27 2.63 -4.20
CA ALA A 47 -14.60 3.25 -4.32
C ALA A 47 -15.73 2.24 -4.06
N VAL A 48 -15.58 0.99 -4.51
CA VAL A 48 -16.54 -0.09 -4.24
C VAL A 48 -16.61 -0.41 -2.74
N PHE A 49 -15.47 -0.60 -2.07
CA PHE A 49 -15.42 -0.88 -0.62
C PHE A 49 -15.88 0.31 0.22
N GLY A 50 -15.56 1.54 -0.19
CA GLY A 50 -16.05 2.77 0.44
C GLY A 50 -17.58 2.88 0.42
N ASN A 51 -18.23 2.31 -0.60
CA ASN A 51 -19.70 2.31 -0.72
C ASN A 51 -20.39 1.19 0.10
N PHE A 52 -19.65 0.23 0.66
CA PHE A 52 -20.21 -0.84 1.53
C PHE A 52 -20.35 -0.43 3.01
N GLY A 53 -20.00 0.81 3.36
CA GLY A 53 -20.12 1.38 4.70
C GLY A 53 -18.78 1.54 5.41
N GLU A 54 -18.73 2.42 6.41
CA GLU A 54 -17.47 2.87 7.05
C GLU A 54 -16.65 1.72 7.61
N LYS A 55 -17.26 0.79 8.35
CA LYS A 55 -16.55 -0.32 8.99
C LYS A 55 -15.91 -1.28 7.99
N VAL A 56 -16.63 -1.60 6.91
CA VAL A 56 -16.14 -2.48 5.84
C VAL A 56 -15.05 -1.77 5.04
N SER A 57 -15.20 -0.47 4.78
CA SER A 57 -14.18 0.36 4.15
C SER A 57 -12.90 0.39 4.99
N LEU A 58 -13.00 0.60 6.29
CA LEU A 58 -11.84 0.59 7.20
C LEU A 58 -11.19 -0.80 7.30
N GLY A 59 -11.98 -1.88 7.30
CA GLY A 59 -11.44 -3.23 7.21
C GLY A 59 -10.71 -3.51 5.90
N PHE A 60 -11.12 -2.88 4.80
CA PHE A 60 -10.42 -2.94 3.53
C PHE A 60 -9.11 -2.16 3.53
N VAL A 61 -9.08 -0.97 4.15
CA VAL A 61 -7.85 -0.19 4.37
C VAL A 61 -6.88 -1.02 5.20
N GLU A 62 -7.29 -1.50 6.37
CA GLU A 62 -6.49 -2.34 7.26
C GLU A 62 -5.84 -3.53 6.55
N GLU A 63 -6.61 -4.29 5.78
CA GLU A 63 -6.09 -5.44 5.04
C GLU A 63 -5.15 -5.02 3.89
N THR A 64 -5.37 -3.87 3.28
CA THR A 64 -4.49 -3.32 2.24
C THR A 64 -3.14 -2.96 2.85
N GLU A 65 -3.11 -2.21 3.95
CA GLU A 65 -1.85 -1.77 4.56
C GLU A 65 -1.04 -2.94 5.10
N LYS A 66 -1.71 -3.95 5.68
CA LYS A 66 -1.05 -5.21 6.07
C LYS A 66 -0.36 -5.90 4.90
N GLN A 67 -0.96 -5.88 3.71
CA GLN A 67 -0.35 -6.44 2.51
C GLN A 67 0.79 -5.58 1.97
N VAL A 68 0.70 -4.26 2.10
CA VAL A 68 1.79 -3.33 1.77
C VAL A 68 2.99 -3.54 2.70
N VAL A 69 2.79 -3.60 4.02
CA VAL A 69 3.84 -3.93 4.99
C VAL A 69 4.51 -5.26 4.64
N ALA A 70 3.73 -6.31 4.35
CA ALA A 70 4.26 -7.60 3.95
C ALA A 70 5.01 -7.57 2.60
N HIS A 71 4.67 -6.64 1.71
CA HIS A 71 5.39 -6.40 0.46
C HIS A 71 6.71 -5.67 0.72
N ILE A 72 6.70 -4.62 1.54
CA ILE A 72 7.89 -3.87 1.96
C ILE A 72 8.88 -4.80 2.67
N ASP A 73 8.43 -5.64 3.59
CA ASP A 73 9.28 -6.62 4.29
C ASP A 73 9.97 -7.58 3.31
N LYS A 74 9.28 -8.01 2.25
CA LYS A 74 9.88 -8.83 1.19
C LYS A 74 10.91 -8.04 0.36
N HIS A 75 10.70 -6.74 0.15
CA HIS A 75 11.63 -5.87 -0.56
C HIS A 75 12.89 -5.57 0.26
N LEU A 76 12.74 -5.26 1.55
CA LEU A 76 13.86 -5.06 2.48
C LEU A 76 14.79 -6.28 2.52
N ASN A 77 14.25 -7.49 2.43
CA ASN A 77 15.04 -8.73 2.36
C ASN A 77 15.81 -8.94 1.03
N LYS A 78 15.47 -8.21 -0.04
CA LYS A 78 16.10 -8.32 -1.36
C LYS A 78 17.09 -7.19 -1.66
N ILE A 79 16.91 -6.03 -1.02
CA ILE A 79 17.73 -4.85 -1.27
C ILE A 79 19.16 -5.07 -0.76
N SER A 80 20.12 -4.50 -1.49
CA SER A 80 21.51 -4.51 -1.09
C SER A 80 21.67 -3.83 0.28
N PRO A 81 22.35 -4.47 1.26
CA PRO A 81 22.60 -3.84 2.56
C PRO A 81 23.41 -2.53 2.50
N LYS A 82 24.04 -2.24 1.35
CA LYS A 82 24.79 -1.00 1.09
C LYS A 82 23.88 0.16 0.68
N ASP A 83 22.68 -0.13 0.19
CA ASP A 83 21.71 0.87 -0.23
C ASP A 83 20.92 1.37 0.99
N LYS A 84 21.60 2.17 1.83
CA LYS A 84 21.02 2.68 3.08
C LYS A 84 19.84 3.59 2.84
N GLU A 85 19.87 4.37 1.78
CA GLU A 85 18.81 5.33 1.45
C GLU A 85 17.49 4.62 1.12
N THR A 86 17.51 3.62 0.25
CA THR A 86 16.29 2.83 -0.05
C THR A 86 15.79 2.11 1.20
N ILE A 87 16.69 1.58 2.03
CA ILE A 87 16.31 0.88 3.27
C ILE A 87 15.59 1.82 4.24
N GLU A 88 16.09 3.04 4.44
CA GLU A 88 15.46 3.98 5.37
C GLU A 88 14.11 4.47 4.84
N ILE A 89 13.99 4.78 3.55
CA ILE A 89 12.69 5.13 2.92
C ILE A 89 11.67 4.01 3.16
N LEU A 90 12.03 2.76 2.88
CA LEU A 90 11.13 1.63 3.04
C LEU A 90 10.77 1.36 4.51
N LYS A 91 11.67 1.59 5.46
CA LYS A 91 11.33 1.45 6.88
C LYS A 91 10.34 2.52 7.34
N THR A 92 10.53 3.77 6.92
CA THR A 92 9.57 4.84 7.22
C THR A 92 8.19 4.49 6.67
N MET A 93 8.11 4.15 5.37
CA MET A 93 6.85 3.71 4.77
C MET A 93 6.23 2.54 5.55
N ARG A 94 7.03 1.53 5.93
CA ARG A 94 6.54 0.38 6.70
C ARG A 94 5.92 0.79 8.05
N GLU A 95 6.50 1.77 8.73
CA GLU A 95 6.01 2.26 10.02
C GLU A 95 4.70 3.05 9.84
N ASP A 96 4.62 3.90 8.81
CA ASP A 96 3.41 4.64 8.45
C ASP A 96 2.25 3.68 8.13
N GLU A 97 2.52 2.63 7.35
CA GLU A 97 1.51 1.66 6.94
C GLU A 97 1.01 0.77 8.10
N ASP A 98 1.90 0.41 9.02
CA ASP A 98 1.50 -0.30 10.25
C ASP A 98 0.62 0.59 11.13
N LEU A 99 0.92 1.89 11.18
CA LEU A 99 0.10 2.89 11.88
C LEU A 99 -1.26 3.08 11.21
N HIS A 100 -1.32 3.19 9.88
CA HIS A 100 -2.56 3.26 9.12
C HIS A 100 -3.46 2.05 9.39
N ALA A 101 -2.89 0.84 9.36
CA ALA A 101 -3.61 -0.39 9.68
C ALA A 101 -4.21 -0.34 11.09
N GLN A 102 -3.42 0.07 12.08
CA GLN A 102 -3.87 0.17 13.47
C GLN A 102 -4.95 1.24 13.64
N GLN A 103 -4.79 2.41 13.01
CA GLN A 103 -5.80 3.47 13.03
C GLN A 103 -7.10 3.01 12.40
N ALA A 104 -7.07 2.22 11.33
CA ALA A 104 -8.28 1.66 10.73
C ALA A 104 -9.02 0.70 11.70
N VAL A 105 -8.28 -0.11 12.47
CA VAL A 105 -8.84 -0.95 13.54
C VAL A 105 -9.44 -0.10 14.66
N ASP A 106 -8.70 0.90 15.14
CA ASP A 106 -9.10 1.77 16.24
C ASP A 106 -10.34 2.60 15.90
N ASN A 107 -10.51 2.95 14.62
CA ASN A 107 -11.70 3.61 14.09
C ASN A 107 -12.88 2.65 13.82
N GLY A 108 -12.76 1.37 14.17
CA GLY A 108 -13.85 0.39 14.14
C GLY A 108 -13.95 -0.43 12.85
N GLY A 109 -12.83 -0.61 12.14
CA GLY A 109 -12.75 -1.49 10.98
C GLY A 109 -13.21 -2.92 11.29
N GLU A 110 -14.05 -3.48 10.42
CA GLU A 110 -14.49 -4.87 10.51
C GLU A 110 -13.55 -5.78 9.73
N GLU A 111 -13.03 -6.81 10.39
CA GLU A 111 -12.13 -7.76 9.73
C GLU A 111 -12.81 -8.40 8.52
N LEU A 112 -12.17 -8.25 7.35
CA LEU A 112 -12.68 -8.85 6.12
C LEU A 112 -12.69 -10.38 6.19
N LYS A 113 -13.69 -11.00 5.56
CA LYS A 113 -13.78 -12.47 5.50
C LYS A 113 -12.56 -13.06 4.79
N ILE A 114 -12.10 -14.21 5.27
CA ILE A 114 -10.94 -14.95 4.73
C ILE A 114 -10.94 -15.08 3.19
N PRO A 115 -12.06 -15.38 2.51
CA PRO A 115 -12.07 -15.45 1.04
C PRO A 115 -11.67 -14.13 0.38
N THR A 116 -12.12 -12.99 0.94
CA THR A 116 -11.79 -11.65 0.45
C THR A 116 -10.30 -11.37 0.62
N LYS A 117 -9.75 -11.63 1.82
CA LYS A 117 -8.31 -11.47 2.10
C LYS A 117 -7.44 -12.28 1.13
N LYS A 118 -7.84 -13.52 0.83
CA LYS A 118 -7.15 -14.38 -0.16
C LYS A 118 -7.18 -13.81 -1.57
N ILE A 119 -8.32 -13.27 -2.00
CA ILE A 119 -8.44 -12.62 -3.31
C ILE A 119 -7.55 -11.39 -3.37
N MET A 120 -7.58 -10.53 -2.35
CA MET A 120 -6.72 -9.35 -2.26
C MET A 120 -5.25 -9.73 -2.34
N SER A 121 -4.82 -10.72 -1.54
CA SER A 121 -3.44 -11.23 -1.56
C SER A 121 -3.01 -11.77 -2.94
N ALA A 122 -3.92 -12.45 -3.65
CA ALA A 122 -3.64 -12.93 -5.01
C ALA A 122 -3.49 -11.76 -6.00
N THR A 123 -4.38 -10.77 -5.93
CA THR A 123 -4.33 -9.55 -6.76
C THR A 123 -3.05 -8.76 -6.49
N ALA A 124 -2.70 -8.53 -5.22
CA ALA A 124 -1.47 -7.85 -4.82
C ALA A 124 -0.22 -8.57 -5.35
N LYS A 125 -0.21 -9.90 -5.32
CA LYS A 125 0.89 -10.69 -5.89
C LYS A 125 1.02 -10.50 -7.40
N VAL A 126 -0.10 -10.49 -8.14
CA VAL A 126 -0.09 -10.24 -9.60
C VAL A 126 0.42 -8.84 -9.90
N MET A 127 -0.12 -7.83 -9.23
CA MET A 127 0.29 -6.44 -9.38
C MET A 127 1.79 -6.27 -9.12
N THR A 128 2.26 -6.64 -7.93
CA THR A 128 3.67 -6.47 -7.53
C THR A 128 4.64 -7.26 -8.42
N SER A 129 4.26 -8.47 -8.85
CA SER A 129 5.12 -9.26 -9.72
C SER A 129 5.20 -8.66 -11.13
N THR A 130 4.08 -8.28 -11.72
CA THR A 130 4.06 -7.72 -13.08
C THR A 130 4.73 -6.34 -13.15
N SER A 131 4.49 -5.47 -12.17
CA SER A 131 5.13 -4.15 -12.08
C SER A 131 6.65 -4.21 -11.92
N ALA A 132 7.18 -5.29 -11.34
CA ALA A 132 8.63 -5.45 -11.19
C ALA A 132 9.35 -5.74 -12.52
N TYR A 133 8.65 -6.28 -13.52
CA TYR A 133 9.26 -6.70 -14.80
C TYR A 133 8.87 -5.83 -16.00
N ILE A 134 7.75 -5.10 -15.92
CA ILE A 134 7.13 -4.39 -17.05
C ILE A 134 7.17 -2.89 -16.78
#